data_AF-A0A7K4D0B6-F1
#
_entry.id   AF-A0A7K4D0B6-F1
#
_cell.length_a   1.000
_cell.length_b   1.000
_cell.length_c   1.000
_cell.angle_alpha   90.00
_cell.angle_beta   90.00
_cell.angle_gamma   90.00
#
_symmetry.space_group_name_H-M   'P 1'
#
loop_
_entity.id
_entity.type
_entity.pdbx_description
1 polymer ?
#
loop_
_entity_poly.entity_id
_entity_poly.type
_entity_poly.pdbx_seq_one_letter_code
_entity_poly.pdbx_strand_id
1 'polypeptide(L)'
;MGADVCQAVNKPEYRTWGIVTEKVTKMLTVFFFLSPWGFRNVFGETSLLTLYILHDIPAYLVITFTEFGLVHKRCVPVRINAWQTFIAGSAASLPLIPIDLAFVWVLNTAWIQTGGSVGVTIGIIAAGLLMLFALFPNILFFFYGLLGGMDSRGIEHLGNAVTLTGPSKPFATMFYRAVKTGFKLSPIKDRFRTPWEAADAEAEERNALRRTAVVKEIRGDETFQKSP
;
A
#
# COMPACT_ATOMS: atom_id res chain seq x y z
N MET A 1 2.09 7.11 3.20
CA MET A 1 1.62 6.96 4.59
C MET A 1 2.54 7.67 5.57
N GLY A 2 3.87 7.54 5.49
CA GLY A 2 4.78 8.26 6.39
C GLY A 2 4.72 9.78 6.23
N ALA A 3 4.67 10.27 4.99
CA ALA A 3 4.53 11.70 4.70
C ALA A 3 3.30 12.36 5.35
N ASP A 4 2.12 11.75 5.24
CA ASP A 4 0.87 12.30 5.78
C ASP A 4 0.89 12.34 7.32
N VAL A 5 1.45 11.31 7.95
CA VAL A 5 1.62 11.26 9.41
C VAL A 5 2.61 12.34 9.86
N CYS A 6 3.72 12.54 9.16
CA CYS A 6 4.68 13.60 9.48
C CYS A 6 4.05 14.99 9.36
N GLN A 7 3.20 15.21 8.36
CA GLN A 7 2.45 16.45 8.22
C GLN A 7 1.40 16.65 9.31
N ALA A 8 0.67 15.59 9.68
CA ALA A 8 -0.32 15.62 10.76
C ALA A 8 0.31 15.97 12.12
N VAL A 9 1.58 15.62 12.34
CA VAL A 9 2.34 15.93 13.56
C VAL A 9 3.09 17.28 13.46
N ASN A 10 2.85 18.07 12.39
CA ASN A 10 3.52 19.34 12.12
C ASN A 10 5.06 19.25 12.07
N LYS A 11 5.58 18.15 11.49
CA LYS A 11 7.03 17.94 11.29
C LYS A 11 7.37 17.74 9.80
N PRO A 12 7.21 18.78 8.96
CA PRO A 12 7.47 18.70 7.52
C PRO A 12 8.93 18.41 7.18
N GLU A 13 9.86 18.69 8.09
CA GLU A 13 11.29 18.40 7.93
C GLU A 13 11.54 16.90 7.70
N TYR A 14 10.78 16.01 8.34
CA TYR A 14 10.94 14.57 8.16
C TYR A 14 10.51 14.08 6.78
N ARG A 15 9.50 14.73 6.18
CA ARG A 15 9.13 14.49 4.78
C ARG A 15 10.26 14.91 3.84
N THR A 16 10.91 16.04 4.13
CA THR A 16 12.05 16.52 3.35
C THR A 16 13.21 15.52 3.40
N TRP A 17 13.52 14.98 4.59
CA TRP A 17 14.51 13.91 4.74
C TRP A 17 14.16 12.65 3.95
N GLY A 18 12.89 12.23 3.95
CA GLY A 18 12.41 11.12 3.13
C GLY A 18 12.67 11.34 1.64
N ILE A 19 12.32 12.53 1.13
CA ILE A 19 12.52 12.90 -0.29
C ILE A 19 14.00 12.92 -0.65
N VAL A 20 14.86 13.54 0.18
CA VAL A 20 16.31 13.57 -0.06
C VAL A 20 16.87 12.15 -0.10
N THR A 21 16.47 11.30 0.84
CA THR A 21 16.90 9.90 0.90
C THR A 21 16.47 9.12 -0.36
N GLU A 22 15.24 9.30 -0.82
CA GLU A 22 14.75 8.72 -2.07
C GLU A 22 15.61 9.16 -3.26
N LYS A 23 15.86 10.47 -3.44
CA LYS A 23 16.61 10.98 -4.59
C LYS A 23 18.07 10.54 -4.58
N VAL A 24 18.71 10.55 -3.41
CA VAL A 24 20.08 10.02 -3.26
C VAL A 24 20.12 8.53 -3.62
N THR A 25 19.16 7.74 -3.13
CA THR A 25 19.10 6.30 -3.43
C THR A 25 18.87 6.04 -4.92
N LYS A 26 18.00 6.81 -5.59
CA LYS A 26 17.81 6.70 -7.05
C LYS A 26 19.10 7.01 -7.80
N MET A 27 19.78 8.11 -7.47
CA MET A 27 21.05 8.47 -8.11
C MET A 27 22.11 7.38 -7.92
N LEU A 28 22.24 6.85 -6.69
CA LEU A 28 23.17 5.77 -6.41
C LEU A 28 22.81 4.50 -7.17
N THR A 29 21.53 4.14 -7.23
CA THR A 29 21.08 2.92 -7.93
C THR A 29 21.36 3.02 -9.43
N VAL A 30 21.06 4.15 -10.06
CA VAL A 30 21.39 4.41 -11.48
C VAL A 30 22.91 4.40 -11.68
N PHE A 31 23.67 5.03 -10.80
CA PHE A 31 25.12 5.01 -10.85
C PHE A 31 25.68 3.59 -10.80
N PHE A 32 25.21 2.74 -9.88
CA PHE A 32 25.65 1.34 -9.79
C PHE A 32 25.19 0.49 -10.96
N PHE A 33 24.04 0.78 -11.57
CA PHE A 33 23.57 0.06 -12.77
C PHE A 33 24.34 0.45 -14.03
N LEU A 34 24.66 1.73 -14.21
CA LEU A 34 25.35 2.24 -15.41
C LEU A 34 26.87 2.22 -15.30
N SER A 35 27.43 2.14 -14.09
CA SER A 35 28.88 2.14 -13.88
C SER A 35 29.53 0.95 -14.58
N PRO A 36 30.62 1.16 -15.33
CA PRO A 36 31.39 0.08 -15.96
C PRO A 36 32.05 -0.84 -14.93
N TRP A 37 32.10 -0.44 -13.66
CA TRP A 37 32.57 -1.25 -12.53
C TRP A 37 31.43 -1.78 -11.65
N GLY A 38 30.19 -1.49 -12.01
CA GLY A 38 29.00 -1.83 -11.25
C GLY A 38 28.33 -3.13 -11.72
N PHE A 39 27.00 -3.14 -11.62
CA PHE A 39 26.17 -4.31 -11.92
C PHE A 39 26.15 -4.71 -13.40
N ARG A 40 26.63 -3.83 -14.30
CA ARG A 40 26.82 -4.13 -15.73
C ARG A 40 27.65 -5.39 -15.97
N ASN A 41 28.73 -5.59 -15.21
CA ASN A 41 29.62 -6.75 -15.40
C ASN A 41 29.05 -8.04 -14.82
N VAL A 42 28.07 -7.94 -13.91
CA VAL A 42 27.50 -9.09 -13.20
C VAL A 42 26.30 -9.67 -13.96
N PHE A 43 25.44 -8.81 -14.50
CA PHE A 43 24.16 -9.25 -15.10
C PHE A 43 24.16 -9.25 -16.64
N GLY A 44 25.20 -8.73 -17.29
CA GLY A 44 25.27 -8.63 -18.75
C GLY A 44 24.40 -7.51 -19.33
N GLU A 45 24.54 -7.24 -20.63
CA GLU A 45 23.92 -6.07 -21.28
C GLU A 45 22.39 -6.18 -21.40
N THR A 46 21.86 -7.38 -21.60
CA THR A 46 20.41 -7.61 -21.78
C THR A 46 19.64 -7.35 -20.48
N SER A 47 20.18 -7.75 -19.34
CA SER A 47 19.54 -7.54 -18.03
C SER A 47 19.67 -6.11 -17.51
N LEU A 48 20.58 -5.31 -18.09
CA LEU A 48 20.78 -3.92 -17.70
C LEU A 48 19.57 -3.04 -18.04
N LEU A 49 18.89 -3.31 -19.16
CA LEU A 49 17.64 -2.63 -19.52
C LEU A 49 16.54 -2.92 -18.49
N THR A 50 16.38 -4.19 -18.10
CA THR A 50 15.40 -4.60 -17.09
C THR A 50 15.72 -3.99 -15.73
N LEU A 51 16.99 -4.03 -15.31
CA LEU A 51 17.43 -3.40 -14.06
C LEU A 51 17.21 -1.90 -14.07
N TYR A 52 17.47 -1.22 -15.20
CA TYR A 52 17.21 0.20 -15.34
C TYR A 52 15.72 0.55 -15.14
N ILE A 53 14.80 -0.26 -15.68
CA ILE A 53 13.35 -0.06 -15.45
C ILE A 53 13.00 -0.29 -13.96
N LEU A 54 13.71 -1.19 -13.28
CA LEU A 54 13.48 -1.53 -11.88
C LEU A 54 14.28 -0.69 -10.88
N HIS A 55 15.04 0.32 -11.33
CA HIS A 55 15.92 1.12 -10.45
C HIS A 55 15.17 1.92 -9.38
N ASP A 56 13.88 2.17 -9.59
CA ASP A 56 13.03 2.85 -8.61
C ASP A 56 12.70 1.96 -7.39
N ILE A 57 12.72 0.63 -7.53
CA ILE A 57 12.33 -0.30 -6.46
C ILE A 57 13.23 -0.14 -5.22
N PRO A 58 14.59 -0.18 -5.32
CA PRO A 58 15.45 0.06 -4.17
C PRO A 58 15.18 1.40 -3.49
N ALA A 59 14.94 2.46 -4.26
CA ALA A 59 14.63 3.78 -3.72
C ALA A 59 13.32 3.79 -2.93
N TYR A 60 12.28 3.12 -3.43
CA TYR A 60 11.00 3.00 -2.72
C TYR A 60 11.11 2.16 -1.44
N LEU A 61 11.95 1.13 -1.42
CA LEU A 61 12.22 0.37 -0.21
C LEU A 61 12.92 1.23 0.85
N VAL A 62 13.99 1.93 0.45
CA VAL A 62 14.78 2.77 1.37
C VAL A 62 13.94 3.91 1.96
N ILE A 63 13.15 4.62 1.15
CA ILE A 63 12.26 5.67 1.68
C ILE A 63 11.20 5.06 2.61
N THR A 64 10.61 3.91 2.28
CA THR A 64 9.62 3.25 3.14
C THR A 64 10.21 2.91 4.52
N PHE A 65 11.42 2.34 4.57
CA PHE A 65 12.09 2.05 5.85
C PHE A 65 12.50 3.31 6.61
N THR A 66 12.97 4.34 5.90
CA THR A 66 13.39 5.60 6.51
C THR A 66 12.19 6.34 7.12
N GLU A 67 11.11 6.51 6.35
CA GLU A 67 9.88 7.12 6.84
C GLU A 67 9.29 6.31 8.00
N PHE A 68 9.25 4.98 7.89
CA PHE A 68 8.77 4.13 8.96
C PHE A 68 9.60 4.30 10.25
N GLY A 69 10.92 4.29 10.13
CA GLY A 69 11.83 4.49 11.26
C GLY A 69 11.69 5.86 11.92
N LEU A 70 11.53 6.92 11.12
CA LEU A 70 11.29 8.28 11.61
C LEU A 70 9.95 8.38 12.32
N VAL A 71 8.87 7.88 11.71
CA VAL A 71 7.52 7.90 12.31
C VAL A 71 7.50 7.10 13.61
N HIS A 72 8.03 5.88 13.62
CA HIS A 72 8.02 5.00 14.78
C HIS A 72 8.81 5.60 15.96
N LYS A 73 9.97 6.22 15.70
CA LYS A 73 10.82 6.78 16.76
C LYS A 73 10.42 8.20 17.20
N ARG A 74 9.85 9.02 16.31
CA ARG A 74 9.72 10.48 16.54
C ARG A 74 8.29 11.03 16.48
N CYS A 75 7.34 10.25 15.99
CA CYS A 75 5.94 10.68 15.85
C CYS A 75 5.01 9.84 16.71
N VAL A 76 4.88 8.55 16.42
CA VAL A 76 3.94 7.65 17.11
C VAL A 76 4.55 6.25 17.17
N PRO A 77 4.57 5.58 18.34
CA PRO A 77 5.04 4.20 18.44
C PRO A 77 4.08 3.27 17.69
N VAL A 78 4.45 2.89 16.47
CA VAL A 78 3.66 1.99 15.62
C VAL A 78 3.86 0.53 16.05
N ARG A 79 2.78 -0.17 16.36
CA ARG A 79 2.78 -1.63 16.56
C ARG A 79 2.49 -2.31 15.22
N ILE A 80 3.48 -3.00 14.65
CA ILE A 80 3.31 -3.73 13.40
C ILE A 80 2.80 -5.14 13.70
N ASN A 81 1.70 -5.52 13.05
CA ASN A 81 1.33 -6.91 12.91
C ASN A 81 1.98 -7.49 11.65
N ALA A 82 3.10 -8.21 11.82
CA ALA A 82 3.89 -8.71 10.70
C ALA A 82 3.08 -9.62 9.75
N TRP A 83 2.09 -10.35 10.29
CA TRP A 83 1.21 -11.18 9.47
C TRP A 83 0.38 -10.34 8.52
N GLN A 84 -0.36 -9.37 9.03
CA GLN A 84 -1.22 -8.51 8.23
C GLN A 84 -0.41 -7.64 7.26
N THR A 85 0.71 -7.08 7.71
CA THR A 85 1.51 -6.13 6.93
C THR A 85 2.29 -6.78 5.79
N PHE A 86 2.91 -7.94 6.02
CA PHE A 86 3.84 -8.53 5.05
C PHE A 86 3.37 -9.88 4.54
N ILE A 87 2.99 -10.79 5.45
CA ILE A 87 2.76 -12.19 5.10
C ILE A 87 1.45 -12.33 4.31
N ALA A 88 0.36 -11.74 4.79
CA ALA A 88 -0.94 -11.82 4.14
C ALA A 88 -0.91 -11.22 2.72
N GLY A 89 -0.25 -10.07 2.54
CA GLY A 89 -0.07 -9.44 1.23
C GLY A 89 0.74 -10.30 0.26
N SER A 90 1.89 -10.82 0.73
CA SER A 90 2.75 -11.69 -0.08
C SER A 90 2.04 -12.99 -0.44
N ALA A 91 1.39 -13.63 0.54
CA ALA A 91 0.66 -14.87 0.32
C ALA A 91 -0.58 -14.68 -0.58
N ALA A 92 -1.24 -13.52 -0.53
CA ALA A 92 -2.34 -13.18 -1.42
C ALA A 92 -1.92 -13.02 -2.90
N SER A 93 -0.62 -12.79 -3.16
CA SER A 93 -0.08 -12.74 -4.52
C SER A 93 0.22 -14.11 -5.11
N LEU A 94 0.42 -15.16 -4.29
CA LEU A 94 0.78 -16.50 -4.77
C LEU A 94 -0.25 -17.10 -5.76
N PRO A 95 -1.58 -16.97 -5.54
CA PRO A 95 -2.57 -17.44 -6.49
C PRO A 95 -2.54 -16.72 -7.84
N LEU A 96 -1.94 -15.53 -7.93
CA LEU A 96 -1.82 -14.80 -9.19
C LEU A 96 -0.79 -15.44 -10.13
N ILE A 97 0.26 -16.07 -9.60
CA ILE A 97 1.32 -16.69 -10.40
C ILE A 97 0.76 -17.70 -11.43
N PRO A 98 -0.03 -18.74 -11.05
CA PRO A 98 -0.58 -19.66 -12.04
C PRO A 98 -1.59 -18.99 -12.99
N ILE A 99 -2.29 -17.95 -12.55
CA ILE A 99 -3.23 -17.18 -13.40
C ILE A 99 -2.46 -16.41 -14.46
N ASP A 100 -1.36 -15.75 -14.09
CA ASP A 100 -0.49 -15.02 -15.00
C ASP A 100 0.13 -15.96 -16.03
N LEU A 101 0.62 -17.11 -15.59
CA LEU A 101 1.17 -18.14 -16.48
C LEU A 101 0.12 -18.67 -17.46
N ALA A 102 -1.08 -18.97 -16.98
CA ALA A 102 -2.19 -19.40 -17.83
C ALA A 102 -2.59 -18.31 -18.83
N PHE A 103 -2.65 -17.06 -18.40
CA PHE A 103 -2.98 -15.93 -19.25
C PHE A 103 -1.94 -15.72 -20.35
N VAL A 104 -0.65 -15.69 -20.00
CA VAL A 104 0.45 -15.60 -20.98
C VAL A 104 0.40 -16.78 -21.96
N TRP A 105 0.13 -17.98 -21.47
CA TRP A 105 -0.01 -19.16 -22.34
C TRP A 105 -1.17 -19.02 -23.34
N VAL A 106 -2.34 -18.57 -22.90
CA VAL A 106 -3.50 -18.32 -23.78
C VAL A 106 -3.18 -17.26 -24.83
N LEU A 107 -2.62 -16.12 -24.41
CA LEU A 107 -2.29 -15.03 -25.34
C LEU A 107 -1.23 -15.44 -26.35
N ASN A 108 -0.21 -16.18 -25.92
CA ASN A 108 0.84 -16.68 -26.81
C ASN A 108 0.27 -17.69 -27.82
N THR A 109 -0.62 -18.58 -27.38
CA THR A 109 -1.29 -19.53 -28.27
C THR A 109 -2.15 -18.80 -29.32
N ALA A 110 -2.92 -17.80 -28.89
CA ALA A 110 -3.72 -16.98 -29.80
C ALA A 110 -2.85 -16.20 -30.79
N TRP A 111 -1.71 -15.67 -30.34
CA TRP A 111 -0.74 -14.97 -31.19
C TRP A 111 -0.17 -15.89 -32.27
N ILE A 112 0.30 -17.07 -31.90
CA ILE A 112 0.89 -18.07 -32.81
C ILE A 112 -0.14 -18.52 -33.85
N GLN A 113 -1.40 -18.77 -33.45
CA GLN A 113 -2.44 -19.28 -34.34
C GLN A 113 -2.93 -18.25 -35.38
N THR A 114 -2.83 -16.96 -35.09
CA THR A 114 -3.40 -15.90 -35.94
C THR A 114 -2.35 -15.07 -36.67
N GLY A 115 -1.07 -15.39 -36.49
CA GLY A 115 0.03 -14.73 -37.20
C GLY A 115 0.22 -13.26 -36.85
N GLY A 116 -0.25 -12.81 -35.68
CA GLY A 116 -0.04 -11.43 -35.21
C GLY A 116 -0.82 -10.35 -35.96
N SER A 117 -2.05 -10.66 -36.43
CA SER A 117 -2.90 -9.64 -37.04
C SER A 117 -3.14 -8.45 -36.10
N VAL A 118 -3.37 -7.25 -36.67
CA VAL A 118 -3.61 -6.02 -35.90
C VAL A 118 -4.80 -6.17 -34.95
N GLY A 119 -5.88 -6.83 -35.40
CA GLY A 119 -7.06 -7.08 -34.57
C GLY A 119 -6.76 -7.94 -33.34
N VAL A 120 -5.90 -8.96 -33.50
CA VAL A 120 -5.47 -9.82 -32.38
C VAL A 120 -4.57 -9.06 -31.42
N THR A 121 -3.68 -8.21 -31.93
CA THR A 121 -2.83 -7.34 -31.10
C THR A 121 -3.66 -6.42 -30.21
N ILE A 122 -4.67 -5.75 -30.80
CA ILE A 122 -5.59 -4.87 -30.05
C ILE A 122 -6.38 -5.69 -29.01
N GLY A 123 -6.87 -6.87 -29.40
CA GLY A 123 -7.60 -7.77 -28.50
C GLY A 123 -6.76 -8.21 -27.29
N ILE A 124 -5.49 -8.57 -27.51
CA ILE A 124 -4.55 -8.95 -26.45
C ILE A 124 -4.29 -7.78 -25.50
N ILE A 125 -4.06 -6.58 -26.03
CA ILE A 125 -3.84 -5.37 -25.22
C ILE A 125 -5.09 -5.06 -24.38
N ALA A 126 -6.27 -5.09 -25.00
CA ALA A 126 -7.53 -4.84 -24.29
C ALA A 126 -7.79 -5.88 -23.18
N ALA A 127 -7.54 -7.16 -23.47
CA ALA A 127 -7.65 -8.24 -22.48
C ALA A 127 -6.64 -8.05 -21.33
N GLY A 128 -5.39 -7.68 -21.64
CA GLY A 128 -4.37 -7.38 -20.63
C GLY A 128 -4.75 -6.21 -19.72
N LEU A 129 -5.30 -5.13 -20.29
CA LEU A 129 -5.78 -3.97 -19.52
C LEU A 129 -6.98 -4.34 -18.63
N LEU A 130 -7.93 -5.12 -19.15
CA LEU A 130 -9.07 -5.60 -18.36
C LEU A 130 -8.62 -6.48 -17.18
N MET A 131 -7.66 -7.39 -17.43
CA MET A 131 -7.06 -8.20 -16.37
C MET A 131 -6.39 -7.33 -15.31
N LEU A 132 -5.58 -6.36 -15.73
CA LEU A 132 -4.82 -5.49 -14.84
C LEU A 132 -5.71 -4.59 -13.97
N PHE A 133 -6.73 -3.97 -14.57
CA PHE A 133 -7.55 -2.97 -13.87
C PHE A 133 -8.76 -3.55 -13.15
N ALA A 134 -9.31 -4.66 -13.65
CA ALA A 134 -10.52 -5.26 -13.07
C ALA A 134 -10.21 -6.56 -12.34
N LEU A 135 -9.59 -7.55 -12.99
CA LEU A 135 -9.54 -8.90 -12.42
C LEU A 135 -8.49 -9.05 -11.30
N PHE A 136 -7.23 -8.69 -11.57
CA PHE A 136 -6.12 -8.91 -10.64
C PHE A 136 -6.29 -8.22 -9.30
N PRO A 137 -6.68 -6.94 -9.22
CA PRO A 137 -6.85 -6.30 -7.92
C PRO A 137 -7.94 -7.01 -7.11
N ASN A 138 -9.04 -7.43 -7.73
CA ASN A 138 -10.11 -8.13 -7.02
C ASN A 138 -9.70 -9.50 -6.50
N ILE A 139 -8.95 -10.27 -7.27
CA ILE A 139 -8.41 -11.56 -6.81
C ILE A 139 -7.45 -11.33 -5.65
N LEU A 140 -6.53 -10.38 -5.78
CA LEU A 140 -5.59 -10.03 -4.72
C LEU A 140 -6.30 -9.61 -3.43
N PHE A 141 -7.26 -8.69 -3.53
CA PHE A 141 -8.04 -8.21 -2.38
C PHE A 141 -8.89 -9.30 -1.75
N PHE A 142 -9.46 -10.21 -2.55
CA PHE A 142 -10.17 -11.38 -2.07
C PHE A 142 -9.25 -12.29 -1.25
N PHE A 143 -8.10 -12.70 -1.79
CA PHE A 143 -7.17 -13.57 -1.08
C PHE A 143 -6.54 -12.88 0.13
N TYR A 144 -6.32 -11.57 0.06
CA TYR A 144 -5.86 -10.78 1.20
C TYR A 144 -6.85 -10.83 2.36
N GLY A 145 -8.16 -10.66 2.07
CA GLY A 145 -9.22 -10.86 3.06
C GLY A 145 -9.28 -12.32 3.56
N LEU A 146 -9.14 -13.29 2.67
CA LEU A 146 -9.18 -14.72 2.97
C LEU A 146 -8.05 -15.16 3.90
N LEU A 147 -6.87 -14.58 3.77
CA LEU A 147 -5.68 -14.90 4.57
C LEU A 147 -5.58 -14.08 5.86
N GLY A 148 -6.66 -13.39 6.24
CA GLY A 148 -6.70 -12.61 7.48
C GLY A 148 -5.84 -11.34 7.44
N GLY A 149 -5.64 -10.76 6.25
CA GLY A 149 -4.93 -9.48 6.09
C GLY A 149 -5.68 -8.29 6.70
N MET A 150 -6.99 -8.42 6.93
CA MET A 150 -7.80 -7.44 7.66
C MET A 150 -8.55 -8.11 8.80
N ASP A 151 -8.73 -7.37 9.89
CA ASP A 151 -9.62 -7.73 11.00
C ASP A 151 -11.03 -7.15 10.78
N SER A 152 -11.97 -7.59 11.61
CA SER A 152 -13.37 -7.14 11.60
C SER A 152 -13.50 -5.61 11.59
N ARG A 153 -12.70 -4.93 12.42
CA ARG A 153 -12.70 -3.47 12.48
C ARG A 153 -12.10 -2.82 11.23
N GLY A 154 -11.04 -3.37 10.67
CA GLY A 154 -10.48 -2.91 9.40
C GLY A 154 -11.50 -3.00 8.25
N ILE A 155 -12.32 -4.05 8.21
CA ILE A 155 -13.40 -4.20 7.23
C ILE A 155 -14.48 -3.12 7.41
N GLU A 156 -14.84 -2.78 8.65
CA GLU A 156 -15.78 -1.70 8.94
C GLU A 156 -15.24 -0.35 8.45
N HIS A 157 -14.00 -0.02 8.82
CA HIS A 157 -13.33 1.21 8.39
C HIS A 157 -13.19 1.31 6.87
N LEU A 158 -12.89 0.20 6.21
CA LEU A 158 -12.85 0.15 4.75
C LEU A 158 -14.23 0.42 4.15
N GLY A 159 -15.31 -0.11 4.74
CA GLY A 159 -16.68 0.19 4.34
C GLY A 159 -17.01 1.67 4.47
N ASN A 160 -16.62 2.29 5.59
CA ASN A 160 -16.79 3.73 5.82
C ASN A 160 -15.95 4.58 4.85
N ALA A 161 -14.73 4.16 4.52
CA ALA A 161 -13.91 4.85 3.53
C ALA A 161 -14.54 4.81 2.13
N VAL A 162 -15.15 3.69 1.75
CA VAL A 162 -15.84 3.54 0.46
C VAL A 162 -17.04 4.48 0.34
N THR A 163 -17.78 4.75 1.43
CA THR A 163 -18.91 5.68 1.38
C THR A 163 -18.47 7.13 1.19
N LEU A 164 -17.28 7.48 1.69
CA LEU A 164 -16.63 8.79 1.52
C LEU A 164 -15.92 8.95 0.16
N THR A 165 -15.79 7.86 -0.60
CA THR A 165 -15.11 7.88 -1.90
C THR A 165 -16.01 8.54 -2.95
N GLY A 166 -15.47 9.50 -3.71
CA GLY A 166 -16.21 10.25 -4.74
C GLY A 166 -16.36 9.47 -6.06
N PRO A 167 -15.87 9.98 -7.21
CA PRO A 167 -16.08 9.37 -8.53
C PRO A 167 -15.50 7.95 -8.66
N SER A 168 -14.51 7.58 -7.83
CA SER A 168 -13.92 6.23 -7.81
C SER A 168 -14.71 5.21 -6.98
N LYS A 169 -15.88 5.57 -6.44
CA LYS A 169 -16.73 4.70 -5.61
C LYS A 169 -17.05 3.34 -6.23
N PRO A 170 -17.34 3.19 -7.54
CA PRO A 170 -17.63 1.87 -8.13
C PRO A 170 -16.45 0.91 -7.97
N PHE A 171 -15.23 1.37 -8.25
CA PHE A 171 -14.01 0.59 -8.10
C PHE A 171 -13.72 0.27 -6.63
N ALA A 172 -13.83 1.27 -5.76
CA ALA A 172 -13.64 1.08 -4.32
C ALA A 172 -14.66 0.07 -3.74
N THR A 173 -15.91 0.11 -4.20
CA THR A 173 -16.97 -0.82 -3.81
C THR A 173 -16.66 -2.24 -4.29
N MET A 174 -16.13 -2.39 -5.51
CA MET A 174 -15.72 -3.69 -6.06
C MET A 174 -14.64 -4.32 -5.18
N PHE A 175 -13.58 -3.56 -4.87
CA PHE A 175 -12.50 -4.03 -3.99
C PHE A 175 -12.99 -4.35 -2.58
N TYR A 176 -13.83 -3.48 -1.99
CA TYR A 176 -14.43 -3.75 -0.69
C TYR A 176 -15.24 -5.04 -0.67
N ARG A 177 -16.04 -5.30 -1.71
CA ARG A 177 -16.79 -6.55 -1.83
C ARG A 177 -15.87 -7.76 -1.93
N ALA A 178 -14.79 -7.66 -2.71
CA ALA A 178 -13.81 -8.73 -2.82
C ALA A 178 -13.16 -9.04 -1.46
N VAL A 179 -12.62 -8.02 -0.77
CA VAL A 179 -12.03 -8.20 0.58
C VAL A 179 -13.06 -8.75 1.56
N LYS A 180 -14.27 -8.18 1.62
CA LYS A 180 -15.32 -8.59 2.54
C LYS A 180 -15.74 -10.04 2.31
N THR A 181 -15.81 -10.47 1.06
CA THR A 181 -16.15 -11.86 0.71
C THR A 181 -15.04 -12.81 1.14
N GLY A 182 -13.77 -12.47 0.87
CA GLY A 182 -12.62 -13.21 1.36
C GLY A 182 -12.59 -13.32 2.88
N PHE A 183 -12.80 -12.20 3.58
CA PHE A 183 -12.85 -12.14 5.04
C PHE A 183 -13.95 -13.04 5.62
N LYS A 184 -15.15 -13.04 5.02
CA LYS A 184 -16.27 -13.89 5.46
C LYS A 184 -15.97 -15.38 5.32
N LEU A 185 -15.27 -15.75 4.25
CA LEU A 185 -14.88 -17.14 3.96
C LEU A 185 -13.60 -17.56 4.70
N SER A 186 -12.88 -16.62 5.31
CA SER A 186 -11.59 -16.88 5.93
C SER A 186 -11.71 -17.81 7.14
N PRO A 187 -10.95 -18.93 7.18
CA PRO A 187 -10.84 -19.77 8.37
C PRO A 187 -9.97 -19.15 9.47
N ILE A 188 -9.16 -18.14 9.14
CA ILE A 188 -8.23 -17.45 10.05
C ILE A 188 -8.65 -16.00 10.34
N LYS A 189 -9.94 -15.69 10.13
CA LYS A 189 -10.52 -14.38 10.47
C LYS A 189 -10.22 -14.01 11.92
N ASP A 190 -9.83 -12.75 12.13
CA ASP A 190 -9.50 -12.15 13.44
C ASP A 190 -8.41 -12.88 14.26
N ARG A 191 -7.72 -13.91 13.73
CA ARG A 191 -6.63 -14.60 14.44
C ARG A 191 -5.42 -13.69 14.68
N PHE A 192 -5.14 -12.83 13.72
CA PHE A 192 -4.05 -11.86 13.75
C PHE A 192 -4.61 -10.45 13.90
N ARG A 193 -5.53 -10.23 14.83
CA ARG A 193 -6.15 -8.91 15.04
C ARG A 193 -5.15 -7.92 15.65
N THR A 194 -5.25 -6.65 15.23
CA THR A 194 -4.48 -5.56 15.83
C THR A 194 -5.17 -5.10 17.13
N PRO A 195 -4.45 -4.91 18.25
CA PRO A 195 -5.05 -4.50 19.53
C PRO A 195 -5.41 -3.02 19.48
N TRP A 196 -6.64 -2.72 19.09
CA TRP A 196 -7.09 -1.36 18.77
C TRP A 196 -7.94 -0.72 19.87
N GLU A 197 -8.39 -1.49 20.86
CA GLU A 197 -9.25 -1.01 21.96
C GLU A 197 -8.56 0.03 22.82
N ALA A 198 -7.29 -0.22 23.16
CA ALA A 198 -6.50 0.72 23.95
C ALA A 198 -6.27 2.05 23.21
N ALA A 199 -6.07 1.97 21.88
CA ALA A 199 -5.87 3.16 21.05
C ALA A 199 -7.16 3.96 20.91
N ASP A 200 -8.32 3.31 20.82
CA ASP A 200 -9.62 3.98 20.80
C ASP A 200 -9.94 4.68 22.11
N ALA A 201 -9.74 4.00 23.23
CA ALA A 201 -9.98 4.57 24.54
C ALA A 201 -9.15 5.86 24.75
N GLU A 202 -7.87 5.82 24.38
CA GLU A 202 -7.00 7.00 24.45
C GLU A 202 -7.47 8.11 23.48
N ALA A 203 -7.92 7.76 22.28
CA ALA A 203 -8.41 8.72 21.30
C ALA A 203 -9.71 9.40 21.76
N GLU A 204 -10.64 8.64 22.35
CA GLU A 204 -11.88 9.14 22.92
C GLU A 204 -11.63 10.06 24.12
N GLU A 205 -10.74 9.67 25.02
CA GLU A 205 -10.34 10.49 26.18
C GLU A 205 -9.75 11.83 25.72
N ARG A 206 -8.79 11.81 24.77
CA ARG A 206 -8.20 13.05 24.22
C ARG A 206 -9.24 13.93 23.52
N ASN A 207 -10.18 13.33 22.80
CA ASN A 207 -11.25 14.07 22.13
C ASN A 207 -12.23 14.68 23.13
N ALA A 208 -12.55 13.99 24.23
CA ALA A 208 -13.38 14.52 25.31
C ALA A 208 -12.68 15.73 25.98
N LEU A 209 -11.40 15.60 26.31
CA LEU A 209 -10.60 16.69 26.87
C LEU A 209 -10.56 17.91 25.93
N ARG A 210 -10.32 17.70 24.63
CA ARG A 210 -10.36 18.77 23.62
C ARG A 210 -11.71 19.46 23.54
N ARG A 211 -12.82 18.71 23.54
CA ARG A 211 -14.17 19.29 23.56
C ARG A 211 -14.39 20.14 24.79
N THR A 212 -13.96 19.68 25.97
CA THR A 212 -14.08 20.48 27.21
C THR A 212 -13.22 21.74 27.19
N ALA A 213 -12.01 21.69 26.64
CA ALA A 213 -11.13 22.86 26.51
C ALA A 213 -11.73 23.91 25.56
N VAL A 214 -12.23 23.49 24.40
CA VAL A 214 -12.90 24.38 23.44
C VAL A 214 -14.15 25.01 24.05
N VAL A 215 -14.95 24.26 24.81
CA VAL A 215 -16.13 24.81 25.50
C VAL A 215 -15.75 25.84 26.55
N LYS A 216 -14.67 25.63 27.31
CA LYS A 216 -14.15 26.62 28.28
C LYS A 216 -13.65 27.89 27.58
N GLU A 217 -12.95 27.74 26.46
CA GLU A 217 -12.46 28.87 25.64
C GLU A 217 -13.63 29.70 25.08
N ILE A 218 -14.68 29.05 24.55
CA ILE A 218 -15.88 29.72 24.05
C ILE A 218 -16.67 30.42 25.19
N ARG A 219 -16.66 29.86 26.40
CA ARG A 219 -17.36 30.44 27.56
C ARG A 219 -16.63 31.63 28.19
N GLY A 220 -15.43 31.97 27.74
CA GLY A 220 -14.69 33.14 28.24
C GLY A 220 -14.13 32.96 29.65
N ASP A 221 -13.97 31.71 30.13
CA ASP A 221 -13.28 31.47 31.40
C ASP A 221 -11.78 31.74 31.21
N GLU A 222 -11.31 32.94 31.58
CA GLU A 222 -9.94 33.49 31.42
C GLU A 222 -8.80 32.69 32.11
N THR A 223 -9.04 31.46 32.57
CA THR A 223 -8.07 30.67 33.35
C THR A 223 -7.28 29.65 32.54
N PHE A 224 -7.30 29.69 31.20
CA PHE A 224 -6.44 28.84 30.39
C PHE A 224 -5.02 29.42 30.30
N GLN A 225 -4.28 29.33 31.40
CA GLN A 225 -2.83 29.48 31.39
C GLN A 225 -2.24 28.44 30.43
N LYS A 226 -1.52 28.92 29.41
CA LYS A 226 -0.73 28.08 28.49
C LYS A 226 0.18 27.16 29.30
N SER A 227 -0.05 25.86 29.26
CA SER A 227 0.93 24.89 29.75
C SER A 227 2.15 24.88 28.83
N PRO A 228 3.39 24.87 29.38
CA PRO A 228 4.63 24.81 28.60
C PRO A 228 4.77 23.53 27.78
#